data_AF-A0A7W8E6Q5-F1
#
_entry.id   AF-A0A7W8E6Q5-F1
#
_cell.length_a   1.000
_cell.length_b   1.000
_cell.length_c   1.000
_cell.angle_alpha   90.00
_cell.angle_beta   90.00
_cell.angle_gamma   90.00
#
_symmetry.space_group_name_H-M   'P 1'
#
loop_
_entity.id
_entity.type
_entity.pdbx_description
1 polymer ?
#
loop_
_entity_poly.entity_id
_entity_poly.type
_entity_poly.pdbx_seq_one_letter_code
_entity_poly.pdbx_strand_id
1 'polypeptide(L)' 'MKFLLYLAGLFIDTFGITHPSDEARYQAARYIAFLLLLTVLLLCTVIAVAAHLLHR' A
#
# COMPACT_ATOMS: atom_id res chain seq x y z
N MET A 1 -11.87 3.20 -1.01
CA MET A 1 -11.78 1.73 -0.84
C MET A 1 -12.14 0.93 -2.09
N LYS A 2 -13.07 1.40 -2.93
CA LYS A 2 -13.49 0.72 -4.17
C LYS A 2 -12.32 0.38 -5.11
N PHE A 3 -11.36 1.30 -5.28
CA PHE A 3 -10.17 1.10 -6.11
C PHE A 3 -9.17 0.09 -5.52
N LEU A 4 -8.93 0.13 -4.21
CA LEU A 4 -8.06 -0.83 -3.50
C LEU A 4 -8.64 -2.25 -3.54
N LEU A 5 -9.96 -2.38 -3.38
CA LEU A 5 -10.66 -3.66 -3.49
C LEU A 5 -10.61 -4.21 -4.92
N TYR A 6 -10.67 -3.33 -5.93
CA TYR A 6 -10.51 -3.70 -7.34
C TYR A 6 -9.10 -4.22 -7.64
N LEU A 7 -8.06 -3.51 -7.18
CA LEU A 7 -6.66 -3.96 -7.29
C LEU A 7 -6.42 -5.29 -6.56
N ALA A 8 -6.99 -5.44 -5.37
CA ALA A 8 -6.90 -6.69 -4.62
C ALA A 8 -7.61 -7.85 -5.36
N GLY A 9 -8.79 -7.60 -5.95
CA GLY A 9 -9.51 -8.57 -6.77
C GLY A 9 -8.69 -9.04 -7.98
N LEU A 10 -8.13 -8.10 -8.76
CA LEU A 10 -7.27 -8.44 -9.90
C LEU A 10 -6.04 -9.25 -9.50
N PHE A 11 -5.42 -8.94 -8.36
CA PHE A 11 -4.30 -9.69 -7.84
C PHE A 11 -4.72 -11.13 -7.44
N ILE A 12 -5.82 -11.27 -6.71
CA ILE A 12 -6.36 -12.56 -6.26
C ILE A 12 -6.70 -13.45 -7.48
N ASP A 13 -7.38 -12.89 -8.48
CA ASP A 13 -7.76 -13.59 -9.71
C ASP A 13 -6.55 -14.02 -10.54
N THR A 14 -5.51 -13.18 -10.62
CA THR A 14 -4.28 -13.48 -11.38
C THR A 14 -3.47 -14.61 -10.76
N PHE A 15 -3.40 -14.66 -9.42
CA PHE A 15 -2.59 -15.65 -8.70
C PHE A 15 -3.39 -16.88 -8.24
N GLY A 16 -4.67 -16.98 -8.60
CA GLY A 16 -5.53 -18.11 -8.24
C GLY A 16 -5.67 -18.29 -6.72
N ILE A 17 -5.57 -17.19 -5.97
CA ILE A 17 -5.65 -17.22 -4.51
C ILE A 17 -7.13 -17.39 -4.11
N THR A 18 -7.41 -18.18 -3.09
CA THR A 18 -8.76 -18.32 -2.55
C THR A 18 -9.35 -16.94 -2.26
N HIS A 19 -10.51 -16.65 -2.83
CA HIS A 19 -11.21 -15.41 -2.59
C HIS A 19 -11.42 -15.21 -1.08
N PRO A 20 -10.81 -14.16 -0.48
CA PRO A 20 -10.98 -13.91 0.92
C PRO A 20 -12.45 -13.55 1.18
N SER A 21 -12.94 -13.89 2.37
CA SER A 21 -14.22 -13.37 2.87
C SER A 21 -14.22 -11.84 2.79
N ASP A 22 -15.41 -11.23 2.72
CA ASP A 22 -15.51 -9.76 2.60
C ASP A 22 -14.78 -9.04 3.74
N GLU A 23 -14.80 -9.61 4.94
CA GLU A 23 -14.03 -9.09 6.08
C GLU A 23 -12.51 -9.17 5.86
N ALA A 24 -12.01 -10.29 5.34
CA ALA A 24 -10.59 -10.47 5.06
C ALA A 24 -10.11 -9.53 3.93
N ARG A 25 -10.95 -9.26 2.91
CA ARG A 25 -10.65 -8.26 1.88
C ARG A 25 -10.54 -6.85 2.47
N TYR A 26 -11.44 -6.50 3.39
CA TYR A 26 -11.42 -5.20 4.05
C TYR A 26 -10.18 -5.03 4.94
N GLN A 27 -9.80 -6.06 5.70
CA GLN A 27 -8.56 -6.07 6.47
C GLN A 27 -7.32 -5.96 5.58
N ALA A 28 -7.24 -6.75 4.50
CA ALA A 28 -6.13 -6.69 3.55
C ALA A 28 -6.02 -5.30 2.90
N ALA A 29 -7.14 -4.70 2.51
CA ALA A 29 -7.14 -3.35 1.92
C ALA A 29 -6.64 -2.28 2.91
N ARG A 30 -6.98 -2.39 4.20
CA ARG A 30 -6.46 -1.48 5.25
C ARG A 30 -4.97 -1.70 5.48
N TYR A 31 -4.51 -2.95 5.50
CA TYR A 31 -3.11 -3.28 5.64
C TYR A 31 -2.28 -2.74 4.47
N ILE A 32 -2.73 -2.94 3.23
CA ILE A 32 -2.09 -2.40 2.03
C ILE A 32 -2.07 -0.86 2.07
N ALA A 33 -3.17 -0.22 2.45
CA ALA A 33 -3.21 1.23 2.58
C ALA A 33 -2.22 1.76 3.62
N PHE A 34 -2.07 1.06 4.76
CA PHE A 34 -1.08 1.40 5.78
C PHE A 34 0.35 1.26 5.26
N LEU A 35 0.67 0.16 4.59
CA LEU A 35 2.00 -0.05 4.00
C LEU A 35 2.34 1.01 2.94
N LEU A 36 1.38 1.39 2.10
CA LEU A 36 1.56 2.45 1.12
C LEU A 36 1.85 3.79 1.79
N LEU A 37 1.08 4.15 2.83
CA LEU A 37 1.31 5.38 3.60
C LEU A 37 2.71 5.38 4.24
N LEU A 38 3.11 4.27 4.86
CA LEU A 38 4.43 4.11 5.48
C LEU A 38 5.54 4.29 4.45
N THR A 39 5.39 3.69 3.27
CA THR A 39 6.37 3.78 2.17
C THR A 39 6.53 5.23 1.70
N VAL A 40 5.41 5.94 1.52
CA VAL A 40 5.43 7.37 1.13
C VAL A 40 6.13 8.21 2.20
N LEU A 41 5.83 7.99 3.49
CA LEU A 41 6.49 8.71 4.59
C LEU A 41 8.00 8.46 4.63
N LEU A 42 8.43 7.20 4.43
CA LEU A 42 9.84 6.84 4.34
C LEU A 42 10.53 7.57 3.18
N LEU A 43 9.90 7.57 1.99
CA LEU A 43 10.44 8.26 0.82
C LEU A 43 10.57 9.77 1.07
N CYS A 44 9.54 10.41 1.64
CA CYS A 44 9.58 11.82 2.02
C CYS A 44 10.69 12.12 3.02
N THR A 45 10.92 11.22 3.98
CA THR A 45 11.99 11.36 4.98
C THR A 45 13.36 11.31 4.31
N VAL A 46 13.59 10.35 3.41
CA VAL A 46 14.85 10.25 2.65
C VAL A 46 15.09 11.50 1.80
N ILE A 47 14.05 11.99 1.10
CA ILE A 47 14.14 13.21 0.29
C ILE A 47 14.46 14.42 1.16
N ALA A 48 13.78 14.59 2.30
CA ALA A 48 14.00 15.70 3.22
C ALA A 48 15.44 15.69 3.78
N VAL A 49 15.94 14.51 4.16
CA VAL A 49 17.32 14.34 4.63
C VAL A 49 18.32 14.66 3.52
N ALA A 50 18.11 14.13 2.31
CA ALA A 50 18.97 14.41 1.17
C ALA A 50 19.02 15.91 0.83
N ALA A 51 17.85 16.58 0.81
CA ALA A 51 17.76 18.02 0.60
C ALA A 51 18.47 18.80 1.70
N HIS A 52 18.32 18.40 2.98
CA HIS A 52 19.03 19.05 4.09
C HIS A 52 20.55 18.93 3.96
N LEU A 53 21.06 17.79 3.50
CA LEU A 53 22.48 17.56 3.28
C LEU A 53 23.02 18.34 2.07
N LEU A 54 22.24 18.49 1.00
CA LEU A 54 22.61 19.24 -0.20
C LEU A 54 22.59 20.77 0.00
N HIS A 55 21.76 21.27 0.92
CA HIS A 55 21.66 22.70 1.24
C HIS A 55 22.57 23.14 2.40
N ARG A 56 23.35 22.23 2.98
CA ARG A 56 24.43 22.53 3.94
C ARG A 56 25.75 22.73 3.21
#